data_AF-A0AA35JAI8-F1
#
_entry.id   AF-A0AA35JAI8-F1
#
_cell.length_a   1.000
_cell.length_b   1.000
_cell.length_c   1.000
_cell.angle_alpha   90.00
_cell.angle_beta   90.00
_cell.angle_gamma   90.00
#
_symmetry.space_group_name_H-M   'P 1'
#
loop_
_entity.id
_entity.type
_entity.pdbx_description
1 polymer ?
#
loop_
_entity_poly.entity_id
_entity_poly.type
_entity_poly.pdbx_seq_one_letter_code
_entity_poly.pdbx_strand_id
1 'polypeptide(L)'
;MTRRKTVDSRLLEWQNTCKHPIINLTPEKVDKLYQLKMKSKTKNERPKKGLHISLSNLQKKMEKLFIDDKYDSPKPNYAKVESSSFHTYKDGGYFIDGKGLMKLSDIESAIHRFLWKKYGKGLVYCYGCDPTGKKRHTEWFNVPVLELPSVLMIIDSFCRRGECPLR
;
A
#
# COMPACT_ATOMS: atom_id res chain seq x y z
N MET A 1 -17.05 0.01 2.96
CA MET A 1 -16.53 -0.63 1.73
C MET A 1 -17.57 -0.72 0.61
N THR A 2 -17.16 -0.62 -0.65
CA THR A 2 -18.03 -0.71 -1.84
C THR A 2 -18.30 -2.17 -2.22
N ARG A 3 -19.51 -2.48 -2.70
CA ARG A 3 -19.96 -3.87 -2.99
C ARG A 3 -19.90 -4.24 -4.48
N ARG A 4 -19.17 -3.47 -5.29
CA ARG A 4 -19.08 -3.70 -6.75
C ARG A 4 -18.20 -4.90 -7.06
N LYS A 5 -18.53 -5.61 -8.14
CA LYS A 5 -17.88 -6.87 -8.53
C LYS A 5 -16.45 -6.68 -9.06
N THR A 6 -16.21 -5.60 -9.82
CA THR A 6 -14.91 -5.33 -10.44
C THR A 6 -14.11 -4.31 -9.63
N VAL A 7 -12.78 -4.35 -9.74
CA VAL A 7 -11.89 -3.38 -9.09
C VAL A 7 -12.14 -1.96 -9.63
N ASP A 8 -12.22 -1.80 -10.95
CA ASP A 8 -12.39 -0.49 -11.59
C ASP A 8 -13.68 0.20 -11.16
N SER A 9 -14.80 -0.53 -11.06
CA SER A 9 -16.06 0.05 -10.57
C SER A 9 -15.96 0.47 -9.11
N ARG A 10 -15.20 -0.25 -8.27
CA ARG A 10 -14.96 0.15 -6.88
C ARG A 10 -14.12 1.42 -6.80
N LEU A 11 -13.07 1.54 -7.62
CA LEU A 11 -12.22 2.72 -7.67
C LEU A 11 -13.00 3.95 -8.17
N LEU A 12 -13.81 3.79 -9.21
CA LEU A 12 -14.64 4.86 -9.75
C LEU A 12 -15.69 5.34 -8.73
N GLU A 13 -16.30 4.41 -7.98
CA GLU A 13 -17.25 4.77 -6.92
C GLU A 13 -16.58 5.59 -5.81
N TRP A 14 -15.37 5.18 -5.39
CA TRP A 14 -14.60 5.96 -4.41
C TRP A 14 -14.19 7.34 -4.96
N GLN A 15 -13.74 7.42 -6.21
CA GLN A 15 -13.34 8.68 -6.85
C GLN A 15 -14.54 9.63 -6.97
N ASN A 16 -15.72 9.10 -7.32
CA ASN A 16 -16.96 9.86 -7.37
C ASN A 16 -17.42 10.33 -6.01
N THR A 17 -17.15 9.56 -4.95
CA THR A 17 -17.53 9.89 -3.58
C THR A 17 -16.63 10.96 -2.99
N CYS A 18 -15.32 10.80 -3.09
CA CYS A 18 -14.36 11.73 -2.49
C CYS A 18 -13.81 12.80 -3.42
N LYS A 19 -14.23 12.82 -4.69
CA LYS A 19 -13.84 13.85 -5.68
C LYS A 19 -12.33 14.02 -5.84
N HIS A 20 -11.56 13.00 -5.49
CA HIS A 20 -10.10 12.97 -5.59
C HIS A 20 -9.67 11.86 -6.53
N PRO A 21 -8.60 12.06 -7.31
CA PRO A 21 -8.03 11.00 -8.14
C PRO A 21 -7.53 9.86 -7.26
N ILE A 22 -7.87 8.63 -7.63
CA ILE A 22 -7.47 7.43 -6.89
C ILE A 22 -6.46 6.65 -7.72
N ILE A 23 -5.35 6.32 -7.09
CA ILE A 23 -4.30 5.51 -7.71
C ILE A 23 -4.34 4.14 -7.06
N ASN A 24 -4.68 3.11 -7.83
CA ASN A 24 -4.53 1.73 -7.37
C ASN A 24 -3.04 1.39 -7.25
N LEU A 25 -2.62 0.93 -6.06
CA LEU A 25 -1.26 0.48 -5.78
C LEU A 25 -1.09 -0.99 -6.18
N THR A 26 -0.81 -1.22 -7.47
CA THR A 26 -0.50 -2.55 -7.99
C THR A 26 0.90 -3.00 -7.55
N PRO A 27 1.19 -4.32 -7.52
CA PRO A 27 2.52 -4.85 -7.23
C PRO A 27 3.65 -4.16 -7.99
N GLU A 28 3.45 -3.90 -9.29
CA GLU A 28 4.43 -3.21 -10.13
C GLU A 28 4.70 -1.76 -9.68
N LYS A 29 3.65 -1.04 -9.24
CA LYS A 29 3.81 0.32 -8.72
C LYS A 29 4.48 0.30 -7.36
N VAL A 30 4.17 -0.67 -6.52
CA VAL A 30 4.83 -0.87 -5.22
C VAL A 30 6.31 -1.17 -5.42
N ASP A 31 6.68 -2.04 -6.35
CA ASP A 31 8.08 -2.31 -6.67
C ASP A 31 8.80 -1.04 -7.15
N LYS A 32 8.19 -0.27 -8.06
CA LYS A 32 8.74 1.02 -8.50
C LYS A 32 8.96 1.99 -7.33
N LEU A 33 7.99 2.12 -6.42
CA LEU A 33 8.10 2.97 -5.23
C LEU A 33 9.21 2.49 -4.28
N TYR A 34 9.28 1.18 -4.05
CA TYR A 34 10.31 0.57 -3.21
C TYR A 34 11.71 0.85 -3.77
N GLN A 35 11.92 0.61 -5.07
CA GLN A 35 13.20 0.87 -5.75
C GLN A 35 13.59 2.35 -5.69
N LEU A 36 12.63 3.28 -5.86
CA LEU A 36 12.88 4.71 -5.76
C LEU A 36 13.33 5.10 -4.33
N LYS A 37 12.64 4.61 -3.30
CA LYS A 37 13.02 4.89 -1.90
C LYS A 37 14.38 4.27 -1.56
N MET A 38 14.67 3.06 -2.02
CA MET A 38 15.98 2.42 -1.85
C MET A 38 17.12 3.25 -2.49
N LYS A 39 16.93 3.73 -3.73
CA LYS A 39 17.91 4.60 -4.41
C LYS A 39 18.13 5.93 -3.70
N SER A 40 17.08 6.48 -3.07
CA SER A 40 17.19 7.72 -2.29
C SER A 40 18.00 7.52 -1.00
N LYS A 41 17.83 6.39 -0.30
CA LYS A 41 18.64 6.06 0.89
C LYS A 41 20.13 5.89 0.54
N THR A 42 20.46 5.26 -0.59
CA THR A 42 21.86 5.09 -1.02
C THR A 42 22.57 6.37 -1.45
N LYS A 43 21.83 7.45 -1.75
CA LYS A 43 22.43 8.77 -2.06
C LYS A 43 22.82 9.57 -0.82
N ASN A 44 22.30 9.21 0.36
CA ASN A 44 22.69 9.83 1.63
C ASN A 44 24.02 9.27 2.19
N GLU A 45 24.57 8.22 1.58
CA GLU A 45 25.98 7.88 1.74
C GLU A 45 26.80 8.69 0.72
N ARG A 46 27.78 9.43 1.22
CA ARG A 46 28.63 10.37 0.46
C ARG A 46 28.96 9.85 -0.95
N PRO A 47 28.80 10.66 -2.01
CA PRO A 47 29.04 10.19 -3.37
C PRO A 47 30.52 9.85 -3.55
N LYS A 48 30.84 8.56 -3.69
CA LYS A 48 32.02 8.17 -4.47
C LYS A 48 31.70 8.48 -5.93
N LYS A 49 32.50 9.37 -6.50
CA LYS A 49 32.44 9.89 -7.89
C LYS A 49 31.99 8.82 -8.89
N GLY A 50 30.97 9.15 -9.69
CA GLY A 50 30.72 8.53 -10.99
C GLY A 50 29.40 7.79 -11.14
N LEU A 51 28.28 8.51 -11.30
CA LEU A 51 27.28 8.27 -12.35
C LEU A 51 26.18 9.34 -12.26
N HIS A 52 26.23 10.32 -13.16
CA HIS A 52 25.22 11.39 -13.22
C HIS A 52 24.00 10.90 -14.03
N ILE A 53 23.05 10.26 -13.36
CA ILE A 53 21.73 9.98 -13.96
C ILE A 53 20.87 11.23 -13.78
N SER A 54 20.57 11.91 -14.90
CA SER A 54 19.70 13.09 -14.94
C SER A 54 18.27 12.69 -14.56
N LEU A 55 17.89 12.92 -13.30
CA LEU A 55 16.51 12.76 -12.82
C LEU A 55 15.73 14.05 -13.04
N SER A 56 14.48 13.92 -13.48
CA SER A 56 13.58 15.05 -13.72
C SER A 56 13.27 15.81 -12.43
N ASN A 57 12.94 17.10 -12.54
CA ASN A 57 12.64 17.95 -11.38
C ASN A 57 11.48 17.43 -10.51
N LEU A 58 10.53 16.70 -11.10
CA LEU A 58 9.43 16.06 -10.38
C LEU A 58 9.92 14.92 -9.48
N GLN A 59 10.86 14.10 -9.95
CA GLN A 59 11.44 13.00 -9.17
C GLN A 59 12.20 13.56 -7.95
N LYS A 60 12.93 14.65 -8.12
CA LYS A 60 13.62 15.36 -7.02
C LYS A 60 12.65 15.93 -5.98
N LYS A 61 11.47 16.41 -6.41
CA LYS A 61 10.44 16.91 -5.48
C LYS A 61 9.78 15.78 -4.69
N MET A 62 9.56 14.63 -5.32
CA MET A 62 8.99 13.44 -4.66
C MET A 62 9.96 12.84 -3.63
N GLU A 63 11.28 12.87 -3.89
CA GLU A 63 12.30 12.45 -2.91
C GLU A 63 12.19 13.20 -1.57
N LYS A 64 11.79 14.48 -1.58
CA LYS A 64 11.65 15.30 -0.36
C LYS A 64 10.37 15.05 0.46
N LEU A 65 9.42 14.31 -0.10
CA LEU A 65 8.13 14.03 0.56
C LEU A 65 8.15 12.71 1.33
N PHE A 66 9.22 11.94 1.24
CA PHE A 66 9.32 10.72 2.03
C PHE A 66 9.61 11.06 3.49
N ILE A 67 8.82 10.49 4.39
CA ILE A 67 9.08 10.55 5.83
C ILE A 67 10.44 9.89 6.10
N ASP A 68 11.29 10.57 6.87
CA ASP A 68 12.48 9.98 7.46
C ASP A 68 12.04 9.05 8.59
N ASP A 69 11.98 7.75 8.30
CA ASP A 69 11.81 6.73 9.31
C ASP A 69 13.05 6.74 10.20
N LYS A 70 12.94 7.32 11.41
CA LYS A 70 14.01 7.31 12.43
C LYS A 70 14.31 5.91 12.99
N TYR A 71 13.59 4.89 12.55
CA TYR A 71 13.86 3.50 12.90
C TYR A 71 14.58 2.83 11.73
N ASP A 72 15.85 2.46 11.95
CA ASP A 72 16.55 1.46 11.14
C ASP A 72 15.85 0.11 11.35
N SER A 73 14.72 -0.08 10.67
CA SER A 73 14.14 -1.40 10.53
C SER A 73 15.10 -2.26 9.70
N PRO A 74 15.42 -3.50 10.14
CA PRO A 74 16.24 -4.43 9.38
C PRO A 74 15.67 -4.53 7.96
N LYS A 75 16.53 -4.39 6.95
CA LYS A 75 16.17 -4.56 5.54
C LYS A 75 15.39 -5.88 5.41
N PRO A 76 14.08 -5.87 5.09
CA PRO A 76 13.41 -7.10 4.73
C PRO A 76 14.11 -7.63 3.47
N ASN A 77 14.45 -8.92 3.47
CA ASN A 77 15.10 -9.58 2.35
C ASN A 77 14.10 -9.68 1.19
N TYR A 78 13.94 -8.58 0.46
CA TYR A 78 12.98 -8.43 -0.63
C TYR A 78 13.57 -9.06 -1.89
N ALA A 79 13.23 -10.33 -2.12
CA ALA A 79 13.29 -10.90 -3.45
C ALA A 79 12.27 -10.14 -4.31
N LYS A 80 12.73 -9.59 -5.44
CA LYS A 80 11.95 -8.87 -6.45
C LYS A 80 10.54 -9.45 -6.58
N VAL A 81 9.51 -8.72 -6.17
CA VAL A 81 8.11 -9.16 -6.29
C VAL A 81 7.72 -9.08 -7.75
N GLU A 82 7.92 -10.18 -8.45
CA GLU A 82 7.29 -10.40 -9.75
C GLU A 82 5.81 -10.73 -9.49
N SER A 83 4.92 -10.11 -10.27
CA SER A 83 3.46 -10.23 -10.16
C SER A 83 2.94 -11.67 -10.14
N SER A 84 3.74 -12.62 -10.61
CA SER A 84 3.57 -14.07 -10.61
C SER A 84 3.57 -14.72 -9.21
N SER A 85 3.94 -14.00 -8.15
CA SER A 85 4.12 -14.58 -6.81
C SER A 85 2.90 -14.46 -5.87
N PHE A 86 1.88 -13.69 -6.25
CA PHE A 86 0.63 -13.59 -5.49
C PHE A 86 -0.41 -14.56 -6.03
N HIS A 87 -0.96 -15.40 -5.17
CA HIS A 87 -1.90 -16.45 -5.59
C HIS A 87 -3.33 -15.93 -5.71
N THR A 88 -3.65 -14.87 -4.97
CA THR A 88 -5.02 -14.32 -4.85
C THR A 88 -5.18 -12.97 -5.54
N TYR A 89 -4.09 -12.38 -6.02
CA TYR A 89 -4.12 -11.11 -6.75
C TYR A 89 -4.52 -11.35 -8.22
N LYS A 90 -5.63 -10.74 -8.64
CA LYS A 90 -6.15 -10.78 -10.02
C LYS A 90 -6.71 -9.40 -10.38
N ASP A 91 -6.64 -8.98 -11.64
CA ASP A 91 -7.34 -7.79 -12.16
C ASP A 91 -7.27 -6.52 -11.28
N GLY A 92 -6.10 -6.26 -10.66
CA GLY A 92 -5.91 -5.08 -9.83
C GLY A 92 -6.33 -5.20 -8.36
N GLY A 93 -6.72 -6.39 -7.87
CA GLY A 93 -7.16 -6.59 -6.49
C GLY A 93 -7.01 -8.03 -5.99
N TYR A 94 -7.32 -8.23 -4.71
CA TYR A 94 -7.25 -9.56 -4.08
C TYR A 94 -8.62 -10.21 -4.03
N PHE A 95 -8.69 -11.50 -4.36
CA PHE A 95 -9.91 -12.28 -4.43
C PHE A 95 -9.82 -13.53 -3.56
N ILE A 96 -10.91 -13.85 -2.87
CA ILE A 96 -11.08 -15.11 -2.15
C ILE A 96 -11.82 -16.09 -3.05
N ASP A 97 -11.46 -17.37 -2.99
CA ASP A 97 -12.08 -18.44 -3.79
C ASP A 97 -13.44 -18.91 -3.21
N GLY A 98 -13.82 -18.39 -2.04
CA GLY A 98 -15.05 -18.75 -1.34
C GLY A 98 -15.04 -20.15 -0.71
N LYS A 99 -13.88 -20.84 -0.72
CA LYS A 99 -13.73 -22.20 -0.17
C LYS A 99 -13.14 -22.20 1.25
N GLY A 100 -12.74 -21.03 1.76
CA GLY A 100 -12.21 -20.87 3.10
C GLY A 100 -13.27 -20.85 4.21
N LEU A 101 -12.82 -21.04 5.46
CA LEU A 101 -13.67 -21.04 6.66
C LEU A 101 -14.18 -19.65 7.06
N MET A 102 -13.55 -18.56 6.58
CA MET A 102 -13.89 -17.18 6.93
C MET A 102 -14.66 -16.48 5.82
N LYS A 103 -15.63 -15.64 6.19
CA LYS A 103 -16.35 -14.78 5.24
C LYS A 103 -15.46 -13.61 4.81
N LEU A 104 -15.76 -13.01 3.66
CA LEU A 104 -15.04 -11.83 3.15
C LEU A 104 -14.93 -10.70 4.19
N SER A 105 -16.00 -10.44 4.94
CA SER A 105 -16.05 -9.45 6.01
C SER A 105 -15.07 -9.73 7.13
N ASP A 106 -14.86 -11.00 7.47
CA ASP A 106 -13.99 -11.42 8.56
C ASP A 106 -12.53 -11.28 8.15
N ILE A 107 -12.22 -11.62 6.89
CA ILE A 107 -10.89 -11.44 6.28
C ILE A 107 -10.56 -9.95 6.19
N GLU A 108 -11.47 -9.12 5.69
CA GLU A 108 -11.31 -7.66 5.64
C GLU A 108 -11.05 -7.08 7.05
N SER A 109 -11.87 -7.48 8.02
CA SER A 109 -11.71 -7.04 9.41
C SER A 109 -10.39 -7.51 10.03
N ALA A 110 -9.90 -8.70 9.66
CA ALA A 110 -8.62 -9.21 10.11
C ALA A 110 -7.45 -8.41 9.52
N ILE A 111 -7.50 -8.09 8.23
CA ILE A 111 -6.52 -7.23 7.55
C ILE A 111 -6.49 -5.84 8.22
N HIS A 112 -7.64 -5.21 8.43
CA HIS A 112 -7.71 -3.91 9.11
C HIS A 112 -7.13 -3.95 10.52
N ARG A 113 -7.49 -4.94 11.34
CA ARG A 113 -6.95 -5.10 12.70
C ARG A 113 -5.44 -5.30 12.69
N PHE A 114 -4.93 -6.11 11.77
CA PHE A 114 -3.49 -6.34 11.63
C PHE A 114 -2.76 -5.04 11.26
N LEU A 115 -3.22 -4.35 10.22
CA LEU A 115 -2.57 -3.12 9.74
C LEU A 115 -2.68 -1.98 10.77
N TRP A 116 -3.80 -1.84 11.47
CA TRP A 116 -3.93 -0.86 12.55
C TRP A 116 -3.02 -1.17 13.73
N LYS A 117 -2.87 -2.45 14.10
CA LYS A 117 -1.95 -2.84 15.17
C LYS A 117 -0.50 -2.54 14.80
N LYS A 118 -0.12 -2.75 13.53
CA LYS A 118 1.26 -2.58 13.07
C LYS A 118 1.64 -1.13 12.74
N TYR A 119 0.77 -0.40 12.04
CA TYR A 119 1.07 0.92 11.47
C TYR A 119 0.26 2.06 12.11
N GLY A 120 -0.68 1.73 12.99
CA GLY A 120 -1.61 2.70 13.54
C GLY A 120 -2.76 3.05 12.59
N LYS A 121 -3.72 3.82 13.13
CA LYS A 121 -4.90 4.31 12.41
C LYS A 121 -4.59 5.67 11.79
N GLY A 122 -4.76 5.79 10.48
CA GLY A 122 -4.80 7.07 9.78
C GLY A 122 -6.22 7.64 9.82
N LEU A 123 -6.37 8.83 10.41
CA LEU A 123 -7.61 9.60 10.34
C LEU A 123 -7.42 10.74 9.33
N VAL A 124 -8.07 10.65 8.19
CA VAL A 124 -7.91 11.62 7.10
C VAL A 124 -9.16 12.46 6.96
N TYR A 125 -9.02 13.77 7.18
CA TYR A 125 -10.04 14.74 6.81
C TYR A 125 -10.02 14.90 5.29
N CYS A 126 -11.17 14.67 4.65
CA CYS A 126 -11.27 14.72 3.20
C CYS A 126 -12.24 15.81 2.78
N TYR A 127 -11.70 16.89 2.25
CA TYR A 127 -12.48 18.03 1.75
C TYR A 127 -13.46 17.63 0.63
N GLY A 128 -13.08 16.66 -0.21
CA GLY A 128 -13.95 16.22 -1.30
C GLY A 128 -15.11 15.34 -0.85
N CYS A 129 -14.96 14.64 0.27
CA CYS A 129 -16.02 13.84 0.90
C CYS A 129 -16.89 14.68 1.87
N ASP A 130 -16.34 15.74 2.47
CA ASP A 130 -17.08 16.75 3.23
C ASP A 130 -16.35 18.11 3.21
N PRO A 131 -16.84 19.09 2.43
CA PRO A 131 -16.27 20.43 2.38
C PRO A 131 -16.34 21.18 3.73
N THR A 132 -17.22 20.75 4.64
CA THR A 132 -17.38 21.34 5.97
C THR A 132 -16.41 20.77 7.01
N GLY A 133 -15.62 19.76 6.65
CA GLY A 133 -14.54 19.20 7.48
C GLY A 133 -14.99 18.31 8.64
N LYS A 134 -16.25 17.88 8.68
CA LYS A 134 -16.80 17.06 9.78
C LYS A 134 -16.61 15.56 9.54
N LYS A 135 -16.65 15.10 8.29
CA LYS A 135 -16.40 13.68 7.94
C LYS A 135 -14.91 13.37 7.85
N ARG A 136 -14.56 12.18 8.35
CA ARG A 136 -13.19 11.65 8.32
C ARG A 136 -13.21 10.24 7.77
N HIS A 137 -12.21 9.89 6.99
CA HIS A 137 -11.95 8.50 6.66
C HIS A 137 -11.14 7.84 7.77
N THR A 138 -11.59 6.66 8.17
CA THR A 138 -11.04 5.89 9.29
C THR A 138 -10.32 4.61 8.84
N GLU A 139 -10.43 4.26 7.56
CA GLU A 139 -9.87 3.05 6.94
C GLU A 139 -8.44 3.28 6.39
N TRP A 140 -7.71 4.30 6.85
CA TRP A 140 -6.34 4.59 6.39
C TRP A 140 -5.28 4.04 7.34
N PHE A 141 -4.09 3.77 6.78
CA PHE A 141 -2.94 3.20 7.47
C PHE A 141 -1.68 3.99 7.13
N ASN A 142 -0.81 4.23 8.11
CA ASN A 142 0.45 4.95 7.91
C ASN A 142 1.58 3.97 7.58
N VAL A 143 1.58 3.43 6.36
CA VAL A 143 2.53 2.39 5.95
C VAL A 143 3.81 3.01 5.39
N PRO A 144 5.00 2.70 5.93
CA PRO A 144 6.27 3.08 5.33
C PRO A 144 6.43 2.47 3.93
N VAL A 145 6.97 3.24 2.98
CA VAL A 145 7.13 2.81 1.58
C VAL A 145 7.92 1.51 1.46
N LEU A 146 8.89 1.31 2.35
CA LEU A 146 9.73 0.10 2.36
C LEU A 146 9.01 -1.16 2.84
N GLU A 147 7.88 -1.00 3.53
CA GLU A 147 7.08 -2.12 4.02
C GLU A 147 5.89 -2.45 3.12
N LEU A 148 5.60 -1.63 2.10
CA LEU A 148 4.52 -1.87 1.14
C LEU A 148 4.59 -3.27 0.50
N PRO A 149 5.76 -3.78 0.06
CA PRO A 149 5.90 -5.17 -0.35
C PRO A 149 5.35 -6.21 0.62
N SER A 150 5.75 -6.10 1.89
CA SER A 150 5.36 -7.04 2.94
C SER A 150 3.87 -6.97 3.20
N VAL A 151 3.27 -5.77 3.12
CA VAL A 151 1.82 -5.59 3.23
C VAL A 151 1.09 -6.36 2.12
N LEU A 152 1.54 -6.27 0.86
CA LEU A 152 0.93 -7.02 -0.24
C LEU A 152 1.00 -8.55 -0.03
N MET A 153 2.13 -9.06 0.47
CA MET A 153 2.29 -10.48 0.80
C MET A 153 1.39 -10.93 1.94
N ILE A 154 1.25 -10.09 2.97
CA ILE A 154 0.40 -10.39 4.12
C ILE A 154 -1.07 -10.45 3.68
N ILE A 155 -1.53 -9.49 2.88
CA ILE A 155 -2.88 -9.49 2.32
C ILE A 155 -3.12 -10.75 1.49
N ASP A 156 -2.18 -11.14 0.61
CA ASP A 156 -2.29 -12.37 -0.17
C ASP A 156 -2.39 -13.62 0.73
N SER A 157 -1.63 -13.66 1.82
CA SER A 157 -1.71 -14.76 2.80
C SER A 157 -3.07 -14.82 3.50
N PHE A 158 -3.62 -13.67 3.92
CA PHE A 158 -4.96 -13.58 4.50
C PHE A 158 -6.03 -14.09 3.53
N CYS A 159 -5.96 -13.66 2.27
CA CYS A 159 -6.91 -14.07 1.23
C CYS A 159 -6.78 -15.55 0.85
N ARG A 160 -5.57 -16.14 0.96
CA ARG A 160 -5.33 -17.54 0.61
C ARG A 160 -5.74 -18.52 1.71
N ARG A 161 -5.35 -18.26 2.96
CA ARG A 161 -5.53 -19.22 4.07
C ARG A 161 -6.81 -18.96 4.86
N GLY A 162 -7.37 -17.75 4.80
CA GLY A 162 -8.40 -17.34 5.76
C GLY A 162 -7.89 -17.37 7.21
N GLU A 163 -6.57 -17.35 7.41
CA GLU A 163 -5.94 -17.46 8.72
C GLU A 163 -5.13 -16.19 9.01
N CYS A 164 -5.34 -15.65 10.22
CA CYS A 164 -4.55 -14.56 10.76
C CYS A 164 -3.16 -15.10 11.12
N PRO A 165 -2.04 -14.55 10.58
CA PRO A 165 -0.69 -15.03 10.88
C PRO A 165 -0.21 -14.74 12.31
N LEU A 166 -1.09 -14.37 13.24
CA LEU A 166 -0.78 -14.12 14.64
C LEU A 166 -1.81 -14.83 15.51
N ARG A 167 -1.48 -16.06 15.90
CA ARG A 167 -1.88 -16.65 17.19
C ARG A 167 -0.73 -16.47 18.16
#